data_AF-A0A0U5GE98-F1
#
_entry.id   AF-A0A0U5GE98-F1
#
_cell.length_a   1.000
_cell.length_b   1.000
_cell.length_c   1.000
_cell.angle_alpha   90.00
_cell.angle_beta   90.00
_cell.angle_gamma   90.00
#
_symmetry.space_group_name_H-M   'P 1'
#
loop_
_entity.id
_entity.type
_entity.pdbx_description
1 polymer ?
#
loop_
_entity_poly.entity_id
_entity_poly.type
_entity_poly.pdbx_seq_one_letter_code
_entity_poly.pdbx_strand_id
1 'polypeptide(L)'
;MVSPGFGRGSASRWAVLLLLGQLSLGLRTTPGSPCETRCSPSKATTPEEIVCADHEYEDSEVGRKFEDCIECQLQSTYSDGTTGQSDMEWGLYNLRYAFTSCVYGYPEKVTEISNSCPVACKDLESALEFELKDPSPLSLDTWCGTTSFADNEITDCGICYNLTSNEVTSQVYLANFLESLRYNCHFETPTDEEFPISPSRIFSESLLPSSTANLISGSGSSGPDNLALIIAMPILGFVILLCILALGCFFFIRSRRKKVRRLHQSGHLHARWNDTGISTPQWAMEYPAQAQGPYSPAIYSPQTMYSSPQPGFGFGLGFVDNDGRGQDVGYSKFVEPVIASPSTAYSPEEKVPQAQQMYFPPPPSMSNNGKMRVAE
;
A
#
# COMPACT_ATOMS: atom_id res chain seq x y z
N MET A 1 88.71 25.73 -7.60
CA MET A 1 89.13 24.31 -7.50
C MET A 1 87.89 23.47 -7.20
N VAL A 2 87.77 22.29 -7.82
CA VAL A 2 86.91 21.14 -7.42
C VAL A 2 85.39 21.38 -7.25
N SER A 3 84.58 20.57 -7.93
CA SER A 3 83.12 20.52 -7.81
C SER A 3 82.65 19.72 -6.57
N PRO A 4 81.38 19.89 -6.19
CA PRO A 4 80.46 18.74 -6.31
C PRO A 4 79.27 19.08 -7.23
N GLY A 5 78.61 18.12 -7.90
CA GLY A 5 78.71 16.67 -7.76
C GLY A 5 77.55 16.09 -6.96
N PHE A 6 76.33 16.14 -7.53
CA PHE A 6 75.13 15.55 -6.92
C PHE A 6 74.48 14.50 -7.82
N GLY A 7 73.92 13.46 -7.20
CA GLY A 7 73.63 12.19 -7.84
C GLY A 7 72.38 12.17 -8.71
N ARG A 8 72.50 11.54 -9.89
CA ARG A 8 71.39 11.15 -10.78
C ARG A 8 70.61 9.98 -10.16
N GLY A 9 69.57 10.25 -9.35
CA GLY A 9 68.85 9.19 -8.62
C GLY A 9 67.39 9.48 -8.25
N SER A 10 66.54 8.46 -8.41
CA SER A 10 65.23 8.28 -7.76
C SER A 10 64.11 9.31 -7.95
N ALA A 11 64.05 10.01 -9.09
CA ALA A 11 62.82 10.72 -9.51
C ALA A 11 61.69 9.78 -9.99
N SER A 12 61.98 8.50 -10.26
CA SER A 12 61.02 7.53 -10.84
C SER A 12 60.59 6.46 -9.84
N ARG A 13 59.92 6.89 -8.76
CA ARG A 13 59.17 6.02 -7.82
C ARG A 13 57.84 6.59 -7.35
N TRP A 14 57.67 7.92 -7.37
CA TRP A 14 56.42 8.58 -6.99
C TRP A 14 55.35 8.59 -8.09
N ALA A 15 55.74 8.43 -9.36
CA ALA A 15 54.82 8.46 -10.50
C ALA A 15 53.91 7.21 -10.64
N VAL A 16 54.15 6.15 -9.86
CA VAL A 16 53.38 4.88 -9.94
C VAL A 16 52.16 4.89 -9.01
N LEU A 17 52.11 5.80 -8.03
CA LEU A 17 51.02 5.90 -7.04
C LEU A 17 49.75 6.62 -7.57
N LEU A 18 49.80 7.22 -8.76
CA LEU A 18 48.67 7.90 -9.41
C LEU A 18 47.99 7.05 -10.51
N LEU A 19 48.30 5.75 -10.57
CA LEU A 19 47.63 4.76 -11.43
C LEU A 19 46.92 3.65 -10.63
N LEU A 20 46.71 3.87 -9.33
CA LEU A 20 45.57 3.29 -8.63
C LEU A 20 44.32 3.97 -9.20
N GLY A 21 43.69 3.34 -10.19
CA GLY A 21 42.38 3.79 -10.65
C GLY A 21 41.43 3.78 -9.46
N GLN A 22 40.85 4.94 -9.14
CA GLN A 22 39.87 5.01 -8.07
C GLN A 22 38.68 4.15 -8.48
N LEU A 23 38.44 3.08 -7.73
CA LEU A 23 37.11 2.53 -7.58
C LEU A 23 36.31 3.64 -6.89
N SER A 24 35.60 4.44 -7.68
CA SER A 24 34.56 5.32 -7.14
C SER A 24 33.47 4.42 -6.56
N LEU A 25 33.41 4.36 -5.24
CA LEU A 25 32.15 4.04 -4.58
C LEU A 25 31.19 5.20 -4.91
N GLY A 26 29.99 4.82 -5.32
CA GLY A 26 28.95 5.72 -5.79
C GLY A 26 27.89 4.96 -6.56
N LEU A 27 26.90 5.71 -7.03
CA LEU A 27 25.70 5.16 -7.65
C LEU A 27 25.87 5.07 -9.17
N ARG A 28 25.38 3.97 -9.74
CA ARG A 28 25.39 3.76 -11.19
C ARG A 28 24.52 4.85 -11.85
N THR A 29 25.06 5.49 -12.88
CA THR A 29 24.54 6.73 -13.49
C THR A 29 24.86 6.72 -14.97
N THR A 30 24.10 7.45 -15.81
CA THR A 30 24.43 7.55 -17.24
C THR A 30 25.74 8.30 -17.44
N PRO A 31 26.69 7.79 -18.26
CA PRO A 31 27.91 8.51 -18.57
C PRO A 31 27.64 9.86 -19.25
N GLY A 32 28.19 10.94 -18.70
CA GLY A 32 28.02 12.31 -19.21
C GLY A 32 26.71 13.00 -18.84
N SER A 33 25.93 12.44 -17.91
CA SER A 33 24.68 13.04 -17.42
C SER A 33 24.90 14.21 -16.45
N PRO A 34 23.91 15.11 -16.25
CA PRO A 34 23.99 16.16 -15.23
C PRO A 34 24.11 15.61 -13.81
N CYS A 35 23.61 14.39 -13.56
CA CYS A 35 23.53 13.78 -12.23
C CYS A 35 24.80 13.08 -11.77
N GLU A 36 25.79 12.85 -12.65
CA GLU A 36 27.12 12.31 -12.28
C GLU A 36 27.69 13.03 -11.05
N THR A 37 27.64 14.37 -11.04
CA THR A 37 28.23 15.18 -9.96
C THR A 37 27.61 14.97 -8.58
N ARG A 38 26.36 14.49 -8.50
CA ARG A 38 25.72 14.10 -7.22
C ARG A 38 25.99 12.63 -6.91
N CYS A 39 25.74 11.75 -7.87
CA CYS A 39 25.84 10.30 -7.71
C CYS A 39 27.28 9.77 -7.53
N SER A 40 28.31 10.57 -7.87
CA SER A 40 29.73 10.21 -7.83
C SER A 40 30.01 8.95 -8.68
N PRO A 41 30.00 9.06 -10.03
CA PRO A 41 29.61 7.95 -10.90
C PRO A 41 30.51 6.73 -10.76
N SER A 42 29.88 5.58 -10.57
CA SER A 42 30.50 4.27 -10.53
C SER A 42 30.06 3.41 -11.72
N LYS A 43 30.73 2.28 -11.94
CA LYS A 43 30.28 1.27 -12.92
C LYS A 43 29.22 0.31 -12.37
N ALA A 44 29.07 0.30 -11.05
CA ALA A 44 28.16 -0.57 -10.31
C ALA A 44 27.89 0.09 -8.97
N THR A 45 26.62 0.27 -8.65
CA THR A 45 26.18 0.61 -7.29
C THR A 45 26.72 -0.42 -6.31
N THR A 46 27.15 0.03 -5.14
CA THR A 46 27.78 -0.80 -4.11
C THR A 46 27.01 -0.64 -2.79
N PRO A 47 26.99 -1.64 -1.90
CA PRO A 47 26.16 -1.62 -0.68
C PRO A 47 26.56 -0.51 0.30
N GLU A 48 27.80 -0.02 0.26
CA GLU A 48 28.30 1.05 1.13
C GLU A 48 27.75 2.45 0.77
N GLU A 49 27.04 2.56 -0.34
CA GLU A 49 26.39 3.78 -0.85
C GLU A 49 24.87 3.82 -0.54
N ILE A 50 24.40 2.89 0.29
CA ILE A 50 22.99 2.67 0.63
C ILE A 50 22.83 2.67 2.16
N VAL A 51 21.64 3.07 2.62
CA VAL A 51 21.19 2.96 4.01
C VAL A 51 19.80 2.33 4.06
N CYS A 52 19.37 1.81 5.21
CA CYS A 52 18.21 0.91 5.27
C CYS A 52 17.11 1.32 6.25
N ALA A 53 17.38 2.20 7.23
CA ALA A 53 16.33 2.80 8.06
C ALA A 53 16.02 4.23 7.59
N ASP A 54 14.75 4.63 7.66
CA ASP A 54 14.27 5.88 7.02
C ASP A 54 15.05 7.12 7.50
N HIS A 55 15.30 7.22 8.82
CA HIS A 55 16.07 8.33 9.41
C HIS A 55 17.52 8.45 8.89
N GLU A 56 18.13 7.35 8.40
CA GLU A 56 19.50 7.39 7.88
C GLU A 56 19.60 8.21 6.59
N TYR A 57 18.49 8.39 5.86
CA TYR A 57 18.43 9.26 4.68
C TYR A 57 18.60 10.74 5.03
N GLU A 58 18.00 11.21 6.13
CA GLU A 58 18.22 12.58 6.63
C GLU A 58 19.54 12.72 7.41
N ASP A 59 19.85 11.79 8.32
CA ASP A 59 20.96 11.93 9.29
C ASP A 59 22.35 11.61 8.70
N SER A 60 22.47 10.63 7.80
CA SER A 60 23.77 10.14 7.32
C SER A 60 24.25 10.83 6.04
N GLU A 61 25.57 10.87 5.82
CA GLU A 61 26.14 11.40 4.56
C GLU A 61 25.86 10.48 3.36
N VAL A 62 25.81 9.15 3.60
CA VAL A 62 25.50 8.13 2.60
C VAL A 62 24.04 8.24 2.15
N GLY A 63 23.11 8.27 3.10
CA GLY A 63 21.69 8.38 2.84
C GLY A 63 21.30 9.66 2.10
N ARG A 64 21.81 10.82 2.54
CA ARG A 64 21.60 12.09 1.81
C ARG A 64 22.18 12.04 0.40
N LYS A 65 23.38 11.48 0.20
CA LYS A 65 24.00 11.31 -1.13
C LYS A 65 23.18 10.39 -2.04
N PHE A 66 22.59 9.33 -1.48
CA PHE A 66 21.68 8.45 -2.20
C PHE A 66 20.40 9.20 -2.60
N GLU A 67 19.75 9.91 -1.68
CA GLU A 67 18.56 10.71 -1.97
C GLU A 67 18.83 11.83 -3.00
N ASP A 68 19.92 12.60 -2.84
CA ASP A 68 20.38 13.62 -3.81
C ASP A 68 20.61 13.04 -5.21
N CYS A 69 21.11 11.80 -5.29
CA CYS A 69 21.35 11.10 -6.55
C CYS A 69 20.04 10.62 -7.18
N ILE A 70 19.20 9.90 -6.42
CA ILE A 70 17.89 9.41 -6.89
C ILE A 70 16.99 10.58 -7.29
N GLU A 71 16.99 11.69 -6.53
CA GLU A 71 16.21 12.87 -6.87
C GLU A 71 16.59 13.38 -8.26
N CYS A 72 17.89 13.59 -8.47
CA CYS A 72 18.38 14.04 -9.77
C CYS A 72 18.07 13.03 -10.87
N GLN A 73 18.34 11.74 -10.65
CA GLN A 73 18.16 10.69 -11.65
C GLN A 73 16.71 10.57 -12.11
N LEU A 74 15.75 10.56 -11.18
CA LEU A 74 14.32 10.47 -11.50
C LEU A 74 13.73 11.77 -12.09
N GLN A 75 14.35 12.93 -11.82
CA GLN A 75 13.99 14.24 -12.43
C GLN A 75 14.79 14.56 -13.71
N SER A 76 15.63 13.64 -14.21
CA SER A 76 16.53 13.90 -15.34
C SER A 76 15.99 13.29 -16.63
N THR A 77 15.60 14.15 -17.58
CA THR A 77 15.22 13.78 -18.96
C THR A 77 16.44 13.40 -19.83
N TYR A 78 17.52 12.89 -19.23
CA TYR A 78 18.77 12.57 -19.92
C TYR A 78 18.81 11.10 -20.33
N SER A 79 18.86 10.86 -21.64
CA SER A 79 19.16 9.56 -22.24
C SER A 79 20.30 9.65 -23.26
N ASP A 80 21.20 8.67 -23.20
CA ASP A 80 22.23 8.44 -24.21
C ASP A 80 21.71 7.46 -25.27
N GLY A 81 21.19 8.02 -26.37
CA GLY A 81 20.75 7.25 -27.54
C GLY A 81 21.84 6.46 -28.27
N THR A 82 23.11 6.49 -27.83
CA THR A 82 24.18 5.63 -28.36
C THR A 82 24.40 4.35 -27.54
N THR A 83 24.12 4.36 -26.24
CA THR A 83 24.20 3.17 -25.37
C THR A 83 22.84 2.64 -24.92
N GLY A 84 21.77 3.42 -25.07
CA GLY A 84 20.42 3.08 -24.58
C GLY A 84 20.35 3.07 -23.05
N GLN A 85 20.97 4.07 -22.41
CA GLN A 85 20.90 4.31 -20.97
C GLN A 85 20.18 5.63 -20.71
N SER A 86 19.30 5.69 -19.71
CA SER A 86 18.81 6.95 -19.14
C SER A 86 19.07 7.07 -17.65
N ASP A 87 19.05 8.31 -17.16
CA ASP A 87 19.17 8.58 -15.73
C ASP A 87 17.96 8.05 -14.95
N MET A 88 16.76 8.15 -15.51
CA MET A 88 15.51 7.68 -14.90
C MET A 88 15.54 6.16 -14.65
N GLU A 89 15.96 5.38 -15.66
CA GLU A 89 16.14 3.92 -15.50
C GLU A 89 17.22 3.57 -14.47
N TRP A 90 18.33 4.32 -14.42
CA TRP A 90 19.35 4.12 -13.39
C TRP A 90 18.85 4.48 -11.99
N GLY A 91 18.01 5.51 -11.85
CA GLY A 91 17.32 5.84 -10.59
C GLY A 91 16.43 4.70 -10.09
N LEU A 92 15.59 4.14 -10.97
CA LEU A 92 14.78 2.97 -10.66
C LEU A 92 15.63 1.74 -10.32
N TYR A 93 16.68 1.46 -11.08
CA TYR A 93 17.65 0.40 -10.76
C TYR A 93 18.30 0.59 -9.39
N ASN A 94 18.67 1.82 -9.02
CA ASN A 94 19.30 2.12 -7.74
C ASN A 94 18.32 1.95 -6.56
N LEU A 95 17.04 2.35 -6.71
CA LEU A 95 15.98 2.03 -5.75
C LEU A 95 15.79 0.51 -5.59
N ARG A 96 15.80 -0.24 -6.70
CA ARG A 96 15.68 -1.71 -6.71
C ARG A 96 16.86 -2.39 -6.01
N TYR A 97 18.08 -1.93 -6.29
CA TYR A 97 19.30 -2.43 -5.65
C TYR A 97 19.28 -2.15 -4.15
N ALA A 98 18.88 -0.94 -3.72
CA ALA A 98 18.74 -0.61 -2.31
C ALA A 98 17.72 -1.52 -1.61
N PHE A 99 16.55 -1.73 -2.22
CA PHE A 99 15.54 -2.65 -1.70
C PHE A 99 16.10 -4.07 -1.51
N THR A 100 16.70 -4.69 -2.52
CA THR A 100 17.22 -6.07 -2.36
C THR A 100 18.37 -6.18 -1.37
N SER A 101 19.23 -5.14 -1.27
CA SER A 101 20.38 -5.13 -0.37
C SER A 101 19.97 -4.93 1.10
N CYS A 102 18.85 -4.24 1.34
CA CYS A 102 18.24 -4.08 2.67
C CYS A 102 17.31 -5.23 3.07
N VAL A 103 16.53 -5.79 2.14
CA VAL A 103 15.48 -6.80 2.43
C VAL A 103 16.01 -8.23 2.37
N TYR A 104 16.77 -8.60 1.33
CA TYR A 104 17.29 -9.96 1.13
C TYR A 104 18.79 -10.08 1.45
N GLY A 105 19.51 -8.95 1.47
CA GLY A 105 20.97 -8.92 1.57
C GLY A 105 21.67 -9.26 0.25
N TYR A 106 21.02 -8.97 -0.88
CA TYR A 106 21.52 -9.24 -2.23
C TYR A 106 21.66 -7.94 -3.05
N PRO A 107 22.78 -7.71 -3.77
CA PRO A 107 23.88 -8.64 -4.02
C PRO A 107 24.81 -8.85 -2.83
N GLU A 108 24.77 -7.96 -1.85
CA GLU A 108 25.46 -7.98 -0.57
C GLU A 108 24.60 -7.25 0.49
N LYS A 109 24.86 -7.50 1.78
CA LYS A 109 24.02 -7.03 2.90
C LYS A 109 24.55 -5.73 3.49
N VAL A 110 23.73 -4.68 3.49
CA VAL A 110 24.10 -3.35 4.00
C VAL A 110 24.15 -3.31 5.54
N THR A 111 23.09 -3.78 6.22
CA THR A 111 22.96 -3.72 7.69
C THR A 111 22.18 -4.93 8.25
N GLU A 112 22.28 -5.17 9.55
CA GLU A 112 21.56 -6.26 10.26
C GLU A 112 20.26 -5.78 10.93
N ILE A 113 19.37 -5.13 10.19
CA ILE A 113 18.03 -4.77 10.71
C ILE A 113 17.18 -6.03 10.84
N SER A 114 16.49 -6.17 11.98
CA SER A 114 15.80 -7.41 12.38
C SER A 114 14.29 -7.22 12.53
N ASN A 115 13.56 -7.45 11.44
CA ASN A 115 12.09 -7.54 11.44
C ASN A 115 11.60 -8.73 10.59
N SER A 116 10.28 -8.95 10.54
CA SER A 116 9.66 -10.08 9.84
C SER A 116 9.34 -9.84 8.37
N CYS A 117 9.49 -8.61 7.85
CA CYS A 117 8.99 -8.25 6.52
C CYS A 117 9.70 -8.92 5.33
N PRO A 118 10.99 -9.31 5.38
CA PRO A 118 11.59 -10.15 4.33
C PRO A 118 10.86 -11.48 4.08
N VAL A 119 10.05 -11.97 5.04
CA VAL A 119 9.19 -13.15 4.85
C VAL A 119 7.93 -12.80 4.04
N ALA A 120 7.31 -11.65 4.28
CA ALA A 120 6.17 -11.16 3.51
C ALA A 120 6.56 -10.78 2.06
N CYS A 121 7.81 -10.36 1.86
CA CYS A 121 8.36 -10.00 0.55
C CYS A 121 9.03 -11.17 -0.18
N LYS A 122 8.92 -12.41 0.31
CA LYS A 122 9.80 -13.51 -0.13
C LYS A 122 9.61 -13.92 -1.60
N ASP A 123 8.38 -13.98 -2.09
CA ASP A 123 8.13 -14.45 -3.46
C ASP A 123 8.55 -13.43 -4.55
N LEU A 124 8.70 -12.15 -4.18
CA LEU A 124 9.25 -11.07 -5.02
C LEU A 124 10.76 -11.20 -5.30
N GLU A 125 11.50 -11.90 -4.43
CA GLU A 125 12.97 -11.97 -4.44
C GLU A 125 13.52 -12.35 -5.82
N SER A 126 12.97 -13.42 -6.41
CA SER A 126 13.41 -13.94 -7.71
C SER A 126 13.25 -12.97 -8.89
N ALA A 127 12.32 -12.00 -8.79
CA ALA A 127 12.16 -10.93 -9.76
C ALA A 127 13.13 -9.78 -9.48
N LEU A 128 13.22 -9.37 -8.22
CA LEU A 128 14.03 -8.21 -7.81
C LEU A 128 15.54 -8.48 -7.87
N GLU A 129 16.00 -9.74 -7.80
CA GLU A 129 17.41 -10.12 -8.02
C GLU A 129 17.82 -10.24 -9.50
N PHE A 130 16.85 -10.30 -10.45
CA PHE A 130 17.09 -10.66 -11.86
C PHE A 130 18.05 -9.69 -12.59
N GLU A 131 19.18 -10.19 -13.09
CA GLU A 131 20.25 -9.39 -13.74
C GLU A 131 20.85 -8.25 -12.86
N LEU A 132 20.56 -8.18 -11.55
CA LEU A 132 20.95 -7.04 -10.70
C LEU A 132 22.47 -6.81 -10.59
N LYS A 133 23.29 -7.85 -10.74
CA LYS A 133 24.76 -7.75 -10.66
C LYS A 133 25.41 -7.28 -11.97
N ASP A 134 24.85 -7.69 -13.10
CA ASP A 134 25.37 -7.42 -14.45
C ASP A 134 24.25 -6.83 -15.34
N PRO A 135 23.62 -5.70 -14.95
CA PRO A 135 22.44 -5.19 -15.62
C PRO A 135 22.78 -4.64 -17.01
N SER A 136 21.99 -5.07 -17.99
CA SER A 136 22.00 -4.56 -19.36
C SER A 136 21.07 -3.34 -19.45
N PRO A 137 21.54 -2.18 -19.98
CA PRO A 137 20.69 -0.99 -20.16
C PRO A 137 19.40 -1.25 -20.93
N LEU A 138 19.51 -2.06 -21.99
CA LEU A 138 18.42 -2.35 -22.93
C LEU A 138 17.40 -3.38 -22.40
N SER A 139 17.45 -3.71 -21.10
CA SER A 139 16.60 -4.72 -20.45
C SER A 139 16.35 -4.44 -18.97
N LEU A 140 16.54 -3.19 -18.51
CA LEU A 140 16.36 -2.78 -17.11
C LEU A 140 14.93 -2.94 -16.58
N ASP A 141 13.95 -3.13 -17.46
CA ASP A 141 12.53 -3.38 -17.20
C ASP A 141 12.17 -4.88 -17.14
N THR A 142 12.92 -5.76 -17.82
CA THR A 142 12.43 -7.10 -18.26
C THR A 142 11.95 -8.03 -17.14
N TRP A 143 12.41 -7.81 -15.92
CA TRP A 143 11.98 -8.51 -14.70
C TRP A 143 10.54 -8.17 -14.27
N CYS A 144 9.98 -7.03 -14.71
CA CYS A 144 8.56 -6.67 -14.57
C CYS A 144 7.62 -7.73 -15.20
N GLY A 145 8.09 -8.44 -16.24
CA GLY A 145 7.33 -9.51 -16.91
C GLY A 145 7.35 -10.86 -16.18
N THR A 146 7.99 -10.97 -15.02
CA THR A 146 8.07 -12.22 -14.25
C THR A 146 6.81 -12.48 -13.43
N THR A 147 6.43 -13.75 -13.29
CA THR A 147 5.25 -14.14 -12.48
C THR A 147 5.44 -13.94 -10.98
N SER A 148 6.67 -13.69 -10.52
CA SER A 148 7.00 -13.40 -9.12
C SER A 148 6.81 -11.93 -8.75
N PHE A 149 6.80 -11.00 -9.71
CA PHE A 149 6.53 -9.58 -9.44
C PHE A 149 5.02 -9.26 -9.48
N ALA A 150 4.24 -10.00 -8.70
CA ALA A 150 2.78 -9.91 -8.71
C ALA A 150 2.24 -8.86 -7.72
N ASP A 151 1.21 -8.13 -8.16
CA ASP A 151 0.57 -7.02 -7.43
C ASP A 151 0.16 -7.33 -5.99
N ASN A 152 -0.28 -8.55 -5.70
CA ASN A 152 -0.68 -8.95 -4.35
C ASN A 152 0.53 -9.14 -3.44
N GLU A 153 1.62 -9.76 -3.93
CA GLU A 153 2.86 -9.94 -3.16
C GLU A 153 3.51 -8.57 -2.86
N ILE A 154 3.45 -7.64 -3.82
CA ILE A 154 3.90 -6.25 -3.63
C ILE A 154 3.04 -5.55 -2.57
N THR A 155 1.72 -5.74 -2.61
CA THR A 155 0.78 -5.16 -1.63
C THR A 155 1.04 -5.69 -0.22
N ASP A 156 1.17 -7.01 -0.04
CA ASP A 156 1.37 -7.61 1.27
C ASP A 156 2.77 -7.29 1.86
N CYS A 157 3.80 -7.25 1.01
CA CYS A 157 5.13 -6.77 1.37
C CYS A 157 5.12 -5.29 1.81
N GLY A 158 4.48 -4.41 1.02
CA GLY A 158 4.38 -2.98 1.32
C GLY A 158 3.56 -2.69 2.59
N ILE A 159 2.49 -3.46 2.84
CA ILE A 159 1.73 -3.40 4.09
C ILE A 159 2.62 -3.75 5.29
N CYS A 160 3.49 -4.77 5.18
CA CYS A 160 4.40 -5.13 6.27
C CYS A 160 5.37 -3.98 6.56
N TYR A 161 6.04 -3.43 5.54
CA TYR A 161 6.99 -2.33 5.75
C TYR A 161 6.33 -1.05 6.29
N ASN A 162 5.09 -0.75 5.90
CA ASN A 162 4.31 0.35 6.48
C ASN A 162 4.06 0.19 8.00
N LEU A 163 4.01 -1.04 8.55
CA LEU A 163 3.87 -1.26 10.00
C LEU A 163 5.14 -0.88 10.79
N THR A 164 6.31 -0.85 10.14
CA THR A 164 7.59 -0.45 10.79
C THR A 164 7.64 1.03 11.18
N SER A 165 6.68 1.85 10.72
CA SER A 165 6.49 3.27 11.09
C SER A 165 6.38 3.54 12.61
N ASN A 166 6.16 2.51 13.42
CA ASN A 166 6.04 2.61 14.88
C ASN A 166 7.25 1.97 15.62
N GLU A 167 8.25 1.48 14.88
CA GLU A 167 9.47 0.88 15.44
C GLU A 167 10.59 1.93 15.60
N VAL A 168 11.64 1.58 16.35
CA VAL A 168 12.81 2.47 16.57
C VAL A 168 13.64 2.66 15.29
N THR A 169 13.54 1.71 14.36
CA THR A 169 14.19 1.73 13.04
C THR A 169 13.12 1.49 11.99
N SER A 170 12.35 2.53 11.64
CA SER A 170 11.37 2.46 10.57
C SER A 170 12.05 2.23 9.21
N GLN A 171 11.33 1.54 8.33
CA GLN A 171 11.77 1.18 6.97
C GLN A 171 10.62 1.37 5.96
N VAL A 172 9.79 2.40 6.14
CA VAL A 172 8.63 2.67 5.29
C VAL A 172 9.07 3.04 3.87
N TYR A 173 10.25 3.65 3.71
CA TYR A 173 10.76 4.04 2.40
C TYR A 173 10.95 2.83 1.48
N LEU A 174 11.28 1.64 2.03
CA LEU A 174 11.39 0.40 1.24
C LEU A 174 10.05 0.00 0.59
N ALA A 175 8.91 0.26 1.23
CA ALA A 175 7.60 0.05 0.62
C ALA A 175 7.36 1.02 -0.56
N ASN A 176 7.82 2.26 -0.43
CA ASN A 176 7.71 3.26 -1.49
C ASN A 176 8.68 3.01 -2.65
N PHE A 177 9.87 2.45 -2.39
CA PHE A 177 10.79 2.00 -3.44
C PHE A 177 10.11 0.92 -4.27
N LEU A 178 9.51 -0.08 -3.61
CA LEU A 178 8.81 -1.19 -4.25
C LEU A 178 7.56 -0.75 -5.03
N GLU A 179 6.76 0.18 -4.50
CA GLU A 179 5.58 0.71 -5.20
C GLU A 179 5.98 1.65 -6.36
N SER A 180 7.12 2.34 -6.29
CA SER A 180 7.68 3.11 -7.42
C SER A 180 8.14 2.19 -8.55
N LEU A 181 8.76 1.06 -8.21
CA LEU A 181 9.13 0.01 -9.16
C LEU A 181 7.89 -0.61 -9.81
N ARG A 182 6.86 -0.91 -9.01
CA ARG A 182 5.56 -1.37 -9.50
C ARG A 182 4.89 -0.36 -10.43
N TYR A 183 4.95 0.93 -10.12
CA TYR A 183 4.42 1.97 -11.01
C TYR A 183 5.02 1.87 -12.41
N ASN A 184 6.35 1.79 -12.53
CA ASN A 184 7.01 1.72 -13.84
C ASN A 184 6.72 0.39 -14.58
N CYS A 185 6.53 -0.73 -13.87
CA CYS A 185 6.14 -2.00 -14.48
C CYS A 185 4.73 -1.99 -15.09
N HIS A 186 3.79 -1.19 -14.56
CA HIS A 186 2.44 -1.00 -15.15
C HIS A 186 2.39 0.14 -16.16
N PHE A 187 3.17 1.19 -15.92
CA PHE A 187 3.14 2.45 -16.65
C PHE A 187 4.58 2.89 -16.95
N GLU A 188 5.20 2.16 -17.87
CA GLU A 188 6.54 2.40 -18.41
C GLU A 188 6.71 3.89 -18.75
N THR A 189 7.65 4.56 -18.09
CA THR A 189 7.95 5.96 -18.31
C THR A 189 8.97 6.08 -19.46
N PRO A 190 8.75 6.96 -20.47
CA PRO A 190 9.72 7.18 -21.53
C PRO A 190 11.10 7.59 -20.99
N THR A 191 12.17 7.13 -21.64
CA THR A 191 13.55 7.39 -21.21
C THR A 191 14.02 8.84 -21.46
N ASP A 192 13.17 9.67 -22.06
CA ASP A 192 13.32 11.12 -22.23
C ASP A 192 12.30 11.95 -21.40
N GLU A 193 11.52 11.33 -20.50
CA GLU A 193 10.60 12.01 -19.58
C GLU A 193 11.02 11.87 -18.10
N GLU A 194 10.56 12.80 -17.24
CA GLU A 194 10.74 12.76 -15.78
C GLU A 194 9.84 11.68 -15.15
N PHE A 195 10.31 11.02 -14.08
CA PHE A 195 9.52 9.98 -13.41
C PHE A 195 8.26 10.56 -12.72
N PRO A 196 7.05 10.04 -12.98
CA PRO A 196 5.81 10.67 -12.49
C PRO A 196 5.60 10.68 -10.97
N ILE A 197 6.38 9.92 -10.21
CA ILE A 197 6.37 9.94 -8.75
C ILE A 197 7.54 10.78 -8.26
N SER A 198 7.24 11.98 -7.76
CA SER A 198 8.23 12.91 -7.22
C SER A 198 9.09 12.25 -6.12
N PRO A 199 10.42 12.37 -6.13
CA PRO A 199 11.33 11.77 -5.14
C PRO A 199 10.93 12.02 -3.66
N SER A 200 10.45 13.21 -3.31
CA SER A 200 9.94 13.57 -1.97
C SER A 200 8.61 12.88 -1.56
N ARG A 201 8.05 12.03 -2.43
CA ARG A 201 6.98 11.06 -2.12
C ARG A 201 7.50 9.63 -1.94
N ILE A 202 8.72 9.36 -2.41
CA ILE A 202 9.41 8.08 -2.30
C ILE A 202 10.11 8.04 -0.94
N PHE A 203 10.95 9.04 -0.67
CA PHE A 203 11.55 9.32 0.64
C PHE A 203 10.51 10.01 1.54
N SER A 204 9.56 9.23 2.07
CA SER A 204 8.47 9.71 2.92
C SER A 204 7.88 8.59 3.77
N GLU A 205 7.53 8.88 5.03
CA GLU A 205 6.79 7.97 5.91
C GLU A 205 5.33 7.73 5.46
N SER A 206 4.84 8.47 4.46
CA SER A 206 3.56 8.20 3.83
C SER A 206 3.71 7.13 2.74
N LEU A 207 3.07 5.98 2.93
CA LEU A 207 2.97 4.94 1.91
C LEU A 207 2.38 5.47 0.59
N LEU A 208 2.99 5.12 -0.54
CA LEU A 208 2.48 5.41 -1.88
C LEU A 208 1.14 4.69 -2.15
N PRO A 209 0.22 5.30 -2.92
CA PRO A 209 -1.00 4.63 -3.33
C PRO A 209 -0.72 3.58 -4.41
N SER A 210 -1.33 2.40 -4.24
CA SER A 210 -1.29 1.27 -5.18
C SER A 210 -1.50 1.73 -6.64
N SER A 211 -0.53 1.43 -7.51
CA SER A 211 -0.35 1.94 -8.88
C SER A 211 -1.42 1.47 -9.87
N THR A 212 -2.64 1.97 -9.66
CA THR A 212 -3.86 1.57 -10.38
C THR A 212 -4.29 2.57 -11.45
N ALA A 213 -3.56 3.67 -11.61
CA ALA A 213 -3.82 4.71 -12.60
C ALA A 213 -2.51 5.31 -13.16
N ASN A 214 -2.47 5.48 -14.48
CA ASN A 214 -1.35 6.07 -15.20
C ASN A 214 -1.29 7.59 -14.93
N LEU A 215 -0.18 8.07 -14.37
CA LEU A 215 0.02 9.49 -14.03
C LEU A 215 0.47 10.32 -15.25
N ILE A 216 1.24 9.72 -16.17
CA ILE A 216 1.72 10.34 -17.43
C ILE A 216 0.53 10.85 -18.26
N SER A 217 -0.52 10.03 -18.37
CA SER A 217 -1.77 10.33 -19.09
C SER A 217 -2.55 11.52 -18.51
N GLY A 218 -2.21 11.98 -17.30
CA GLY A 218 -2.76 13.18 -16.67
C GLY A 218 -2.04 14.49 -17.04
N SER A 219 -0.86 14.44 -17.67
CA SER A 219 -0.08 15.63 -18.03
C SER A 219 -0.72 16.46 -19.17
N GLY A 220 -1.64 15.85 -19.93
CA GLY A 220 -2.38 16.47 -21.02
C GLY A 220 -3.32 17.60 -20.58
N SER A 221 -2.77 18.81 -20.47
CA SER A 221 -3.45 20.09 -20.17
C SER A 221 -3.98 20.27 -18.74
N SER A 222 -3.06 20.28 -17.78
CA SER A 222 -3.29 20.66 -16.37
C SER A 222 -3.52 22.17 -16.15
N GLY A 223 -4.50 22.76 -16.86
CA GLY A 223 -5.14 24.00 -16.41
C GLY A 223 -5.93 23.77 -15.10
N PRO A 224 -6.10 24.79 -14.23
CA PRO A 224 -6.68 24.61 -12.90
C PRO A 224 -8.17 24.21 -12.86
N ASP A 225 -8.86 24.19 -14.00
CA ASP A 225 -10.31 24.02 -14.09
C ASP A 225 -10.77 22.56 -13.87
N ASN A 226 -9.89 21.57 -14.05
CA ASN A 226 -10.26 20.16 -14.09
C ASN A 226 -10.62 19.54 -12.71
N LEU A 227 -10.15 20.11 -11.59
CA LEU A 227 -10.47 19.61 -10.25
C LEU A 227 -11.97 19.72 -9.93
N ALA A 228 -12.64 20.75 -10.48
CA ALA A 228 -14.07 20.97 -10.28
C ALA A 228 -14.94 19.89 -10.94
N LEU A 229 -14.50 19.33 -12.08
CA LEU A 229 -15.27 18.35 -12.85
C LEU A 229 -15.39 17.01 -12.10
N ILE A 230 -14.28 16.59 -11.45
CA ILE A 230 -14.17 15.31 -10.73
C ILE A 230 -15.11 15.30 -9.51
N ILE A 231 -15.21 16.43 -8.78
CA ILE A 231 -16.09 16.55 -7.60
C ILE A 231 -17.56 16.79 -8.03
N ALA A 232 -17.82 17.45 -9.15
CA ALA A 232 -19.18 17.72 -9.62
C ALA A 232 -19.93 16.46 -10.11
N MET A 233 -19.23 15.50 -10.72
CA MET A 233 -19.84 14.28 -11.28
C MET A 233 -20.61 13.40 -10.29
N PRO A 234 -20.07 13.00 -9.12
CA PRO A 234 -20.82 12.20 -8.14
C PRO A 234 -22.04 12.94 -7.59
N ILE A 235 -21.94 14.27 -7.41
CA ILE A 235 -23.05 15.11 -6.93
C ILE A 235 -24.18 15.14 -7.96
N LEU A 236 -23.85 15.38 -9.23
CA LEU A 236 -24.84 15.41 -10.32
C LEU A 236 -25.50 14.03 -10.53
N GLY A 237 -24.72 12.95 -10.49
CA GLY A 237 -25.23 11.58 -10.57
C GLY A 237 -26.21 11.24 -9.44
N PHE A 238 -25.90 11.63 -8.20
CA PHE A 238 -26.78 11.42 -7.04
C PHE A 238 -28.10 12.20 -7.15
N VAL A 239 -28.06 13.45 -7.61
CA VAL A 239 -29.27 14.26 -7.84
C VAL A 239 -30.16 13.64 -8.93
N ILE A 240 -29.58 13.16 -10.03
CA ILE A 240 -30.31 12.47 -11.11
C ILE A 240 -30.96 11.17 -10.59
N LEU A 241 -30.23 10.38 -9.79
CA LEU A 241 -30.74 9.16 -9.16
C LEU A 241 -31.98 9.45 -8.28
N LEU A 242 -31.90 10.46 -7.40
CA LEU A 242 -33.01 10.87 -6.55
C LEU A 242 -34.23 11.35 -7.36
N CYS A 243 -34.02 12.11 -8.44
CA CYS A 243 -35.10 12.54 -9.32
C CYS A 243 -35.80 11.35 -10.00
N ILE A 244 -35.04 10.37 -10.52
CA ILE A 244 -35.60 9.15 -11.12
C ILE A 244 -36.39 8.35 -10.09
N LEU A 245 -35.86 8.19 -8.87
CA LEU A 245 -36.49 7.41 -7.80
C LEU A 245 -37.79 8.07 -7.33
N ALA A 246 -37.79 9.41 -7.14
CA ALA A 246 -38.98 10.18 -6.80
C ALA A 246 -40.07 10.11 -7.87
N LEU A 247 -39.70 10.22 -9.16
CA LEU A 247 -40.63 10.06 -10.28
C LEU A 247 -41.17 8.62 -10.35
N GLY A 248 -40.32 7.62 -10.15
CA GLY A 248 -40.70 6.20 -10.05
C GLY A 248 -41.76 5.97 -8.96
N CYS A 249 -41.50 6.44 -7.74
CA CYS A 249 -42.47 6.38 -6.64
C CYS A 249 -43.79 7.11 -6.97
N PHE A 250 -43.73 8.31 -7.56
CA PHE A 250 -44.93 9.05 -7.96
C PHE A 250 -45.76 8.30 -9.02
N PHE A 251 -45.12 7.76 -10.06
CA PHE A 251 -45.79 6.96 -11.09
C PHE A 251 -46.34 5.64 -10.52
N PHE A 252 -45.64 4.99 -9.58
CA PHE A 252 -46.10 3.75 -8.95
C PHE A 252 -47.30 3.99 -8.01
N ILE A 253 -47.30 5.09 -7.24
CA ILE A 253 -48.45 5.51 -6.42
C ILE A 253 -49.63 5.90 -7.33
N ARG A 254 -49.39 6.63 -8.42
CA ARG A 254 -50.43 7.04 -9.39
C ARG A 254 -50.98 5.84 -10.17
N SER A 255 -50.16 4.85 -10.50
CA SER A 255 -50.59 3.61 -11.17
C SER A 255 -51.35 2.68 -10.23
N ARG A 256 -50.89 2.49 -8.97
CA ARG A 256 -51.66 1.80 -7.92
C ARG A 256 -53.00 2.48 -7.67
N ARG A 257 -53.06 3.81 -7.52
CA ARG A 257 -54.33 4.57 -7.39
C ARG A 257 -55.24 4.40 -8.62
N LYS A 258 -54.70 4.36 -9.85
CA LYS A 258 -55.47 4.01 -11.07
C LYS A 258 -55.94 2.54 -11.09
N LYS A 259 -55.19 1.59 -10.52
CA LYS A 259 -55.57 0.17 -10.44
C LYS A 259 -56.68 -0.06 -9.40
N VAL A 260 -56.58 0.56 -8.22
CA VAL A 260 -57.61 0.53 -7.17
C VAL A 260 -58.92 1.16 -7.66
N ARG A 261 -58.87 2.32 -8.35
CA ARG A 261 -60.08 2.94 -8.93
C ARG A 261 -60.79 2.00 -9.92
N ARG A 262 -60.06 1.27 -10.76
CA ARG A 262 -60.64 0.28 -11.69
C ARG A 262 -61.29 -0.90 -10.95
N LEU A 263 -60.69 -1.38 -9.85
CA LEU A 263 -61.27 -2.43 -9.00
C LEU A 263 -62.53 -1.98 -8.25
N HIS A 264 -62.67 -0.69 -7.92
CA HIS A 264 -63.90 -0.16 -7.31
C HIS A 264 -65.01 0.13 -8.33
N GLN A 265 -64.67 0.51 -9.57
CA GLN A 265 -65.67 0.75 -10.62
C GLN A 265 -66.40 -0.53 -11.06
N SER A 266 -65.78 -1.70 -10.97
CA SER A 266 -66.43 -2.99 -11.27
C SER A 266 -67.51 -3.41 -10.26
N GLY A 267 -67.54 -2.87 -9.04
CA GLY A 267 -68.56 -3.21 -8.04
C GLY A 267 -69.93 -2.56 -8.28
N HIS A 268 -69.94 -1.30 -8.71
CA HIS A 268 -71.17 -0.49 -8.80
C HIS A 268 -72.18 -0.99 -9.85
N LEU A 269 -71.70 -1.54 -10.98
CA LEU A 269 -72.58 -1.97 -12.07
C LEU A 269 -73.29 -3.31 -11.80
N HIS A 270 -72.75 -4.16 -10.93
CA HIS A 270 -73.38 -5.43 -10.54
C HIS A 270 -74.30 -5.30 -9.32
N ALA A 271 -74.07 -4.32 -8.43
CA ALA A 271 -74.91 -4.10 -7.26
C ALA A 271 -76.39 -3.80 -7.59
N ARG A 272 -76.66 -3.14 -8.72
CA ARG A 272 -78.01 -2.68 -9.10
C ARG A 272 -78.90 -3.74 -9.77
N TRP A 273 -78.40 -4.94 -10.05
CA TRP A 273 -79.17 -6.01 -10.73
C TRP A 273 -79.76 -7.08 -9.80
N ASN A 274 -79.56 -6.98 -8.48
CA ASN A 274 -80.04 -7.96 -7.50
C ASN A 274 -81.18 -7.45 -6.58
N ASP A 275 -81.54 -6.16 -6.67
CA ASP A 275 -82.60 -5.55 -5.85
C ASP A 275 -83.98 -5.65 -6.53
N THR A 276 -84.55 -6.87 -6.61
CA THR A 276 -85.93 -7.09 -7.06
C THR A 276 -86.96 -6.90 -5.92
N GLY A 277 -86.80 -5.84 -5.10
CA GLY A 277 -87.69 -5.64 -3.97
C GLY A 277 -87.43 -4.39 -3.12
N ILE A 278 -87.89 -3.22 -3.60
CA ILE A 278 -88.52 -2.18 -2.76
C ILE A 278 -89.35 -1.25 -3.65
N SER A 279 -90.62 -1.06 -3.28
CA SER A 279 -91.55 -0.15 -3.96
C SER A 279 -91.29 1.30 -3.58
N THR A 280 -91.68 2.23 -4.46
CA THR A 280 -91.68 3.68 -4.17
C THR A 280 -92.61 4.00 -2.98
N PRO A 281 -92.23 4.96 -2.13
CA PRO A 281 -92.70 6.35 -2.30
C PRO A 281 -91.68 7.43 -1.83
N GLN A 282 -91.86 8.76 -1.97
CA GLN A 282 -92.63 9.62 -2.91
C GLN A 282 -92.02 11.06 -2.90
N TRP A 283 -92.66 11.97 -3.64
CA TRP A 283 -92.37 13.40 -3.88
C TRP A 283 -92.20 14.30 -2.64
N ALA A 284 -91.24 15.25 -2.71
CA ALA A 284 -91.23 16.64 -2.19
C ALA A 284 -89.85 17.26 -2.58
N MET A 285 -89.72 18.40 -3.27
CA MET A 285 -89.95 19.81 -2.84
C MET A 285 -89.05 20.23 -1.65
N GLU A 286 -88.26 21.32 -1.68
CA GLU A 286 -88.04 22.36 -2.73
C GLU A 286 -86.68 23.12 -2.55
N TYR A 287 -86.42 24.13 -3.41
CA TYR A 287 -85.27 25.08 -3.53
C TYR A 287 -84.81 25.84 -2.23
N PRO A 288 -83.71 26.65 -2.23
CA PRO A 288 -82.43 26.67 -2.99
C PRO A 288 -81.18 27.04 -2.09
N ALA A 289 -80.12 27.60 -2.70
CA ALA A 289 -78.93 28.29 -2.12
C ALA A 289 -77.90 27.40 -1.38
N GLN A 290 -76.63 27.28 -1.80
CA GLN A 290 -75.52 28.24 -2.05
C GLN A 290 -74.63 28.58 -0.83
N ALA A 291 -73.34 28.24 -1.02
CA ALA A 291 -72.12 28.82 -0.45
C ALA A 291 -71.58 28.36 0.92
N GLN A 292 -70.24 28.35 0.96
CA GLN A 292 -69.31 28.33 2.11
C GLN A 292 -69.04 27.00 2.87
N GLY A 293 -67.75 26.76 3.13
CA GLY A 293 -67.29 26.00 4.31
C GLY A 293 -66.49 24.70 4.04
N PRO A 294 -65.28 24.54 4.60
CA PRO A 294 -64.53 23.28 4.61
C PRO A 294 -64.74 22.45 5.90
N TYR A 295 -64.36 21.18 5.83
CA TYR A 295 -63.90 20.26 6.89
C TYR A 295 -64.25 20.52 8.38
N SER A 296 -64.93 19.53 8.98
CA SER A 296 -65.02 19.29 10.44
C SER A 296 -65.39 17.83 10.72
N PRO A 297 -65.28 17.30 11.96
CA PRO A 297 -64.77 17.92 13.19
C PRO A 297 -63.59 17.13 13.85
N ALA A 298 -63.25 17.51 15.08
CA ALA A 298 -62.01 17.14 15.80
C ALA A 298 -61.95 15.72 16.41
N ILE A 299 -60.73 15.31 16.75
CA ILE A 299 -60.39 14.19 17.65
C ILE A 299 -60.46 14.65 19.12
N TYR A 300 -60.89 13.77 20.03
CA TYR A 300 -60.85 13.99 21.48
C TYR A 300 -59.59 13.37 22.11
N SER A 301 -58.99 14.00 23.13
CA SER A 301 -57.76 13.54 23.80
C SER A 301 -58.02 12.85 25.14
N PRO A 302 -56.97 12.35 25.83
CA PRO A 302 -56.49 13.12 26.99
C PRO A 302 -54.95 13.22 27.12
N GLN A 303 -54.54 14.03 28.10
CA GLN A 303 -53.17 14.32 28.60
C GLN A 303 -53.30 14.51 30.14
N THR A 304 -52.29 14.47 31.02
CA THR A 304 -50.80 14.57 30.97
C THR A 304 -50.21 13.43 31.87
N MET A 305 -49.00 13.37 32.49
CA MET A 305 -47.82 14.25 32.68
C MET A 305 -46.59 13.42 33.19
N TYR A 306 -45.38 14.02 33.18
CA TYR A 306 -44.13 13.56 33.85
C TYR A 306 -43.47 12.27 33.29
N SER A 307 -42.13 12.10 33.26
CA SER A 307 -41.00 12.92 33.75
C SER A 307 -39.75 12.85 32.84
N SER A 308 -38.65 13.49 33.24
CA SER A 308 -37.32 13.61 32.58
C SER A 308 -36.28 13.96 33.71
N PRO A 309 -34.93 13.80 33.61
CA PRO A 309 -34.11 13.62 32.39
C PRO A 309 -32.87 12.65 32.47
N GLN A 310 -32.25 12.39 31.29
CA GLN A 310 -30.82 12.01 31.07
C GLN A 310 -30.32 10.63 31.64
N PRO A 311 -29.10 10.15 31.32
CA PRO A 311 -28.59 9.86 29.96
C PRO A 311 -27.94 8.46 29.80
N GLY A 312 -27.91 7.87 28.60
CA GLY A 312 -27.20 6.60 28.38
C GLY A 312 -27.15 6.08 26.93
N PHE A 313 -25.95 5.66 26.52
CA PHE A 313 -25.53 5.08 25.23
C PHE A 313 -26.39 3.91 24.69
N GLY A 314 -26.42 3.77 23.35
CA GLY A 314 -26.52 2.45 22.68
C GLY A 314 -27.50 2.35 21.51
N PHE A 315 -27.03 2.59 20.27
CA PHE A 315 -27.76 2.19 19.06
C PHE A 315 -27.37 0.77 18.64
N GLY A 316 -28.17 -0.22 19.02
CA GLY A 316 -28.08 -1.59 18.50
C GLY A 316 -28.94 -1.76 17.25
N LEU A 317 -28.37 -2.31 16.17
CA LEU A 317 -29.09 -2.66 14.94
C LEU A 317 -29.68 -4.08 15.03
N GLY A 318 -30.83 -4.20 15.70
CA GLY A 318 -31.63 -5.42 15.67
C GLY A 318 -32.42 -5.54 14.36
N PHE A 319 -32.43 -6.73 13.76
CA PHE A 319 -33.29 -7.09 12.63
C PHE A 319 -34.16 -8.30 13.00
N VAL A 320 -35.33 -8.41 12.35
CA VAL A 320 -36.36 -9.40 12.65
C VAL A 320 -36.59 -10.26 11.42
N ASP A 321 -36.33 -11.56 11.52
CA ASP A 321 -36.63 -12.52 10.48
C ASP A 321 -38.15 -12.72 10.28
N ASN A 322 -38.55 -13.24 9.13
CA ASN A 322 -39.96 -13.50 8.78
C ASN A 322 -40.71 -14.38 9.79
N ASP A 323 -40.00 -15.14 10.62
CA ASP A 323 -40.53 -16.05 11.63
C ASP A 323 -40.89 -15.33 12.96
N GLY A 324 -40.66 -14.01 13.05
CA GLY A 324 -41.16 -13.16 14.14
C GLY A 324 -40.40 -13.27 15.47
N ARG A 325 -39.19 -13.85 15.46
CA ARG A 325 -38.27 -13.88 16.62
C ARG A 325 -37.07 -12.99 16.34
N GLY A 326 -36.83 -12.00 17.22
CA GLY A 326 -35.59 -11.22 17.22
C GLY A 326 -34.46 -11.95 17.99
N GLN A 327 -33.22 -11.62 17.66
CA GLN A 327 -32.04 -11.97 18.45
C GLN A 327 -31.13 -10.73 18.59
N ASP A 328 -30.70 -10.44 19.82
CA ASP A 328 -29.83 -9.30 20.12
C ASP A 328 -28.35 -9.75 20.12
N VAL A 329 -27.59 -9.32 19.10
CA VAL A 329 -26.14 -9.59 19.01
C VAL A 329 -25.34 -8.50 19.74
N GLY A 330 -25.17 -8.67 21.05
CA GLY A 330 -24.34 -7.80 21.88
C GLY A 330 -22.85 -8.14 21.78
N TYR A 331 -22.00 -7.12 21.55
CA TYR A 331 -20.55 -7.25 21.65
C TYR A 331 -20.13 -7.65 23.08
N SER A 332 -19.26 -8.66 23.20
CA SER A 332 -18.65 -9.03 24.47
C SER A 332 -17.68 -7.96 24.96
N LYS A 333 -17.70 -7.69 26.27
CA LYS A 333 -16.66 -6.87 26.93
C LYS A 333 -15.40 -7.69 27.18
N PHE A 334 -14.30 -6.97 27.39
CA PHE A 334 -13.03 -7.50 27.91
C PHE A 334 -13.22 -8.47 29.08
N VAL A 335 -12.44 -9.54 29.08
CA VAL A 335 -12.21 -10.39 30.26
C VAL A 335 -10.77 -10.14 30.71
N GLU A 336 -10.62 -9.62 31.92
CA GLU A 336 -9.33 -9.35 32.55
C GLU A 336 -8.85 -10.60 33.31
N PRO A 337 -7.61 -11.10 33.10
CA PRO A 337 -7.16 -12.35 33.69
C PRO A 337 -6.80 -12.18 35.17
N VAL A 338 -7.66 -12.66 36.06
CA VAL A 338 -7.40 -12.69 37.51
C VAL A 338 -6.24 -13.65 37.83
N ILE A 339 -5.15 -13.12 38.36
CA ILE A 339 -3.99 -13.90 38.81
C ILE A 339 -4.35 -14.65 40.10
N ALA A 340 -4.28 -15.98 40.06
CA ALA A 340 -4.37 -16.84 41.24
C ALA A 340 -3.47 -18.08 41.09
N SER A 341 -2.33 -18.10 41.79
CA SER A 341 -1.55 -19.33 41.97
C SER A 341 -2.23 -20.24 43.00
N PRO A 342 -2.07 -21.57 42.85
CA PRO A 342 -1.47 -22.31 43.96
C PRO A 342 -0.41 -23.33 43.52
N SER A 343 0.59 -23.51 44.37
CA SER A 343 1.61 -24.54 44.22
C SER A 343 1.11 -25.90 44.74
N THR A 344 1.40 -27.01 44.04
CA THR A 344 2.16 -28.18 44.58
C THR A 344 2.19 -29.38 43.64
N ALA A 345 3.32 -30.09 43.66
CA ALA A 345 3.58 -31.51 43.34
C ALA A 345 2.67 -32.29 42.36
N TYR A 346 3.27 -32.86 41.31
CA TYR A 346 3.69 -34.27 41.35
C TYR A 346 4.77 -34.58 40.28
N SER A 347 5.60 -35.59 40.53
CA SER A 347 6.58 -36.15 39.58
C SER A 347 6.24 -37.62 39.31
N PRO A 348 6.64 -38.19 38.16
CA PRO A 348 7.19 -39.54 38.19
C PRO A 348 8.48 -39.71 37.36
N GLU A 349 9.42 -40.47 37.93
CA GLU A 349 10.68 -40.86 37.28
C GLU A 349 10.60 -42.27 36.66
N GLU A 350 11.33 -42.43 35.57
CA GLU A 350 12.00 -43.65 35.07
C GLU A 350 11.23 -45.00 34.91
N LYS A 351 11.29 -45.55 33.67
CA LYS A 351 11.72 -46.95 33.50
C LYS A 351 12.39 -47.22 32.14
N VAL A 352 13.52 -47.92 32.20
CA VAL A 352 14.44 -48.22 31.09
C VAL A 352 14.16 -49.60 30.45
N PRO A 353 14.49 -49.77 29.15
CA PRO A 353 15.17 -50.98 28.70
C PRO A 353 16.49 -50.66 27.98
N GLN A 354 17.58 -51.30 28.39
CA GLN A 354 18.86 -51.27 27.67
C GLN A 354 18.86 -52.29 26.53
N ALA A 355 19.46 -51.95 25.38
CA ALA A 355 20.81 -52.46 25.04
C ALA A 355 21.11 -52.37 23.52
N GLN A 356 22.12 -51.59 23.15
CA GLN A 356 23.31 -52.10 22.43
C GLN A 356 24.37 -50.99 22.32
N GLN A 357 25.63 -51.34 22.57
CA GLN A 357 26.75 -50.39 22.55
C GLN A 357 27.55 -50.56 21.25
N MET A 358 27.94 -49.44 20.63
CA MET A 358 29.13 -49.37 19.77
C MET A 358 29.98 -48.19 20.24
N TYR A 359 31.29 -48.41 20.34
CA TYR A 359 32.24 -47.51 20.99
C TYR A 359 33.43 -47.27 20.08
N PHE A 360 33.66 -46.02 19.69
CA PHE A 360 34.88 -45.57 19.00
C PHE A 360 35.33 -44.24 19.61
N PRO A 361 36.50 -44.16 20.25
CA PRO A 361 37.01 -42.94 20.86
C PRO A 361 37.75 -42.04 19.84
N PRO A 362 37.69 -40.70 19.97
CA PRO A 362 38.46 -39.78 19.13
C PRO A 362 39.93 -39.67 19.59
N PRO A 363 40.88 -39.41 18.68
CA PRO A 363 42.27 -39.13 19.03
C PRO A 363 42.47 -37.66 19.47
N PRO A 364 43.12 -37.39 20.62
CA PRO A 364 43.53 -36.03 20.98
C PRO A 364 44.81 -35.60 20.23
N SER A 365 44.96 -34.29 20.04
CA SER A 365 46.13 -33.69 19.40
C SER A 365 47.38 -33.68 20.31
N MET A 366 48.57 -33.70 19.70
CA MET A 366 49.83 -33.40 20.40
C MET A 366 50.61 -32.29 19.70
N SER A 367 51.31 -31.51 20.52
CA SER A 367 51.92 -30.23 20.16
C SER A 367 53.17 -30.36 19.29
N ASN A 368 53.34 -29.42 18.36
CA ASN A 368 54.56 -29.24 17.59
C ASN A 368 55.63 -28.52 18.42
N ASN A 369 56.73 -29.19 18.75
CA ASN A 369 57.97 -28.54 19.17
C ASN A 369 59.18 -29.49 19.04
N GLY A 370 60.09 -29.22 18.12
CA GLY A 370 61.29 -30.04 17.89
C GLY A 370 62.13 -29.50 16.73
N LYS A 371 63.31 -28.95 17.03
CA LYS A 371 64.15 -28.22 16.07
C LYS A 371 65.60 -28.70 16.13
N MET A 372 66.17 -29.00 14.95
CA MET A 372 67.61 -29.09 14.57
C MET A 372 68.10 -30.45 14.03
N ARG A 373 68.74 -30.39 12.85
CA ARG A 373 70.11 -30.88 12.46
C ARG A 373 70.49 -32.36 12.67
N VAL A 374 71.43 -32.97 11.92
CA VAL A 374 72.11 -32.75 10.60
C VAL A 374 72.87 -34.07 10.29
N ALA A 375 73.07 -34.40 9.00
CA ALA A 375 73.91 -35.49 8.48
C ALA A 375 73.43 -36.94 8.80
N GLU A 376 73.83 -37.96 8.04
CA GLU A 376 74.65 -37.99 6.81
C GLU A 376 73.81 -38.27 5.54
#